data_AF-A0A8J7Z8M3-F1
#
_entry.id   AF-A0A8J7Z8M3-F1
#
_cell.length_a   1.000
_cell.length_b   1.000
_cell.length_c   1.000
_cell.angle_alpha   90.00
_cell.angle_beta   90.00
_cell.angle_gamma   90.00
#
_symmetry.space_group_name_H-M   'P 1'
#
loop_
_entity.id
_entity.type
_entity.pdbx_description
1 polymer ?
#
loop_
_entity_poly.entity_id
_entity_poly.type
_entity_poly.pdbx_seq_one_letter_code
_entity_poly.pdbx_strand_id
1 'polypeptide(L)'
;MNAESFGKTDLFISENANPQEIIQLLKNAYEYFGKYSVKEAYKISALKLVAKYLTKVGKPQDQNAFNAATLYVVNRLPASEPNHESKKEWSERLSVTKTSLEWYVSSIVDNLGFLTLRDRKNFPYYVERDSVVFAVVSAVVKGYVEEAIVQRWAEVKPFDVREIVDQILDVLIIGLKIIPAVFRRDLGTKIEADLQTELANARIAL
;
A
#
# COMPACT_ATOMS: atom_id res chain seq x y z
N MET A 1 20.45 -11.03 -10.46
CA MET A 1 19.72 -9.85 -10.99
C MET A 1 20.60 -9.21 -12.05
N ASN A 2 20.18 -9.27 -13.30
CA ASN A 2 20.94 -8.69 -14.42
C ASN A 2 20.55 -7.21 -14.52
N ALA A 3 21.51 -6.32 -14.78
CA ALA A 3 21.36 -4.86 -14.76
C ALA A 3 20.42 -4.26 -15.84
N GLU A 4 19.68 -5.08 -16.61
CA GLU A 4 18.91 -4.68 -17.79
C GLU A 4 17.39 -4.51 -17.57
N SER A 5 16.94 -4.15 -16.37
CA SER A 5 15.50 -3.88 -16.15
C SER A 5 15.19 -2.75 -15.17
N PHE A 6 16.07 -1.76 -15.02
CA PHE A 6 15.71 -0.55 -14.28
C PHE A 6 14.52 0.15 -14.95
N GLY A 7 13.40 0.23 -14.23
CA GLY A 7 12.23 1.03 -14.64
C GLY A 7 11.35 0.42 -15.74
N LYS A 8 11.47 -0.87 -16.05
CA LYS A 8 10.48 -1.54 -16.92
C LYS A 8 9.11 -1.55 -16.22
N THR A 9 8.06 -1.23 -16.97
CA THR A 9 6.70 -1.13 -16.46
C THR A 9 5.81 -2.15 -17.15
N ASP A 10 5.24 -3.06 -16.37
CA ASP A 10 4.29 -4.07 -16.84
C ASP A 10 2.85 -3.55 -16.80
N LEU A 11 2.65 -2.25 -16.51
CA LEU A 11 1.33 -1.61 -16.34
C LEU A 11 0.41 -1.78 -17.57
N PHE A 12 0.98 -2.14 -18.72
CA PHE A 12 0.30 -2.29 -20.00
C PHE A 12 0.31 -3.72 -20.58
N ILE A 13 0.82 -4.71 -19.83
CA ILE A 13 0.68 -6.13 -20.21
C ILE A 13 -0.64 -6.62 -19.59
N SER A 14 -1.74 -6.45 -20.32
CA SER A 14 -3.07 -6.85 -19.86
C SER A 14 -3.38 -8.30 -20.21
N GLU A 15 -3.50 -9.15 -19.19
CA GLU A 15 -4.00 -10.52 -19.33
C GLU A 15 -5.55 -10.56 -19.36
N ASN A 16 -6.21 -9.54 -18.80
CA ASN A 16 -7.62 -9.63 -18.40
C ASN A 16 -8.57 -8.65 -19.11
N ALA A 17 -8.05 -7.70 -19.90
CA ALA A 17 -8.88 -6.71 -20.62
C ALA A 17 -8.24 -6.22 -21.92
N ASN A 18 -9.08 -5.87 -22.91
CA ASN A 18 -8.62 -5.25 -24.16
C ASN A 18 -7.99 -3.88 -23.87
N PRO A 19 -6.79 -3.56 -24.42
CA PRO A 19 -6.16 -2.24 -24.25
C PRO A 19 -7.08 -1.04 -24.57
N GLN A 20 -7.92 -1.14 -25.60
CA GLN A 20 -8.87 -0.07 -25.94
C GLN A 20 -9.95 0.13 -24.87
N GLU A 21 -10.41 -0.97 -24.26
CA GLU A 21 -11.37 -0.91 -23.17
C GLU A 21 -10.73 -0.28 -21.92
N ILE A 22 -9.49 -0.64 -21.58
CA ILE A 22 -8.74 -0.03 -20.48
C ILE A 22 -8.61 1.49 -20.70
N ILE A 23 -8.22 1.91 -21.91
CA ILE A 23 -8.10 3.33 -22.25
C ILE A 23 -9.45 4.06 -22.06
N GLN A 24 -10.56 3.44 -22.49
CA GLN A 24 -11.87 4.04 -22.32
C GLN A 24 -12.27 4.15 -20.85
N LEU A 25 -12.02 3.12 -20.04
CA LEU A 25 -12.31 3.14 -18.60
C LEU A 25 -11.45 4.18 -17.87
N LEU A 26 -10.18 4.36 -18.27
CA LEU A 26 -9.31 5.41 -17.75
C LEU A 26 -9.82 6.82 -18.10
N LYS A 27 -10.28 7.04 -19.34
CA LYS A 27 -10.92 8.32 -19.72
C LYS A 27 -12.16 8.61 -18.89
N ASN A 28 -13.03 7.61 -18.74
CA ASN A 28 -14.23 7.73 -17.91
C ASN A 28 -13.88 8.03 -16.44
N ALA A 29 -12.81 7.42 -15.91
CA ALA A 29 -12.32 7.69 -14.57
C ALA A 29 -11.79 9.13 -14.44
N TYR A 30 -11.00 9.61 -15.41
CA TYR A 30 -10.49 10.99 -15.41
C TYR A 30 -11.63 12.01 -15.43
N GLU A 31 -12.63 11.81 -16.29
CA GLU A 31 -13.83 12.65 -16.35
C GLU A 31 -14.60 12.62 -15.02
N TYR A 32 -14.77 11.43 -14.42
CA TYR A 32 -15.38 11.30 -13.10
C TYR A 32 -14.61 12.08 -12.04
N PHE A 33 -13.28 11.97 -11.98
CA PHE A 33 -12.44 12.70 -11.03
C PHE A 33 -12.49 14.22 -11.24
N GLY A 34 -12.68 14.67 -12.49
CA GLY A 34 -12.84 16.08 -12.84
C GLY A 34 -14.05 16.77 -12.19
N LYS A 35 -15.09 16.00 -11.84
CA LYS A 35 -16.33 16.53 -11.24
C LYS A 35 -16.20 16.93 -9.76
N TYR A 36 -15.16 16.47 -9.06
CA TYR A 36 -15.10 16.54 -7.59
C TYR A 36 -13.94 17.39 -7.03
N SER A 37 -13.41 18.33 -7.81
CA SER A 37 -12.33 19.27 -7.41
C SER A 37 -11.13 18.63 -6.71
N VAL A 38 -10.78 17.41 -7.13
CA VAL A 38 -9.60 16.70 -6.61
C VAL A 38 -8.33 17.33 -7.21
N LYS A 39 -7.26 17.44 -6.42
CA LYS A 39 -5.95 17.93 -6.91
C LYS A 39 -5.44 17.04 -8.04
N GLU A 40 -4.83 17.64 -9.07
CA GLU A 40 -4.41 16.89 -10.27
C GLU A 40 -3.47 15.72 -9.95
N ALA A 41 -2.50 15.92 -9.05
CA ALA A 41 -1.59 14.85 -8.61
C ALA A 41 -2.33 13.63 -8.01
N TYR A 42 -3.46 13.84 -7.35
CA TYR A 42 -4.28 12.77 -6.79
C TYR A 42 -5.09 12.07 -7.88
N LYS A 43 -5.56 12.81 -8.90
CA LYS A 43 -6.21 12.21 -10.07
C LYS A 43 -5.26 11.28 -10.81
N ILE A 44 -4.02 11.72 -11.06
CA ILE A 44 -3.01 10.89 -11.73
C ILE A 44 -2.68 9.65 -10.90
N SER A 45 -2.53 9.80 -9.58
CA SER A 45 -2.32 8.66 -8.68
C SER A 45 -3.49 7.67 -8.70
N ALA A 46 -4.72 8.18 -8.75
CA ALA A 46 -5.93 7.36 -8.87
C ALA A 46 -6.03 6.67 -10.24
N LEU A 47 -5.69 7.35 -11.33
CA LEU A 47 -5.65 6.73 -12.67
C LEU A 47 -4.61 5.60 -12.74
N LYS A 48 -3.43 5.79 -12.12
CA LYS A 48 -2.43 4.73 -11.99
C LYS A 48 -3.01 3.50 -11.28
N LEU A 49 -3.75 3.74 -10.19
CA LEU A 49 -4.41 2.68 -9.42
C LEU A 49 -5.52 1.98 -10.22
N VAL A 50 -6.32 2.74 -10.97
CA VAL A 50 -7.33 2.20 -11.91
C VAL A 50 -6.66 1.29 -12.93
N ALA A 51 -5.59 1.75 -13.58
CA ALA A 51 -4.89 0.96 -14.59
C ALA A 51 -4.39 -0.37 -14.03
N LYS A 52 -3.74 -0.35 -12.85
CA LYS A 52 -3.26 -1.57 -12.17
C LYS A 52 -4.37 -2.55 -11.87
N TYR A 53 -5.49 -2.06 -11.33
CA TYR A 53 -6.63 -2.90 -11.03
C TYR A 53 -7.23 -3.51 -12.30
N LEU A 54 -7.44 -2.72 -13.36
CA LEU A 54 -8.00 -3.22 -14.62
C LEU A 54 -7.09 -4.28 -15.27
N THR A 55 -5.77 -4.09 -15.22
CA THR A 55 -4.80 -5.06 -15.75
C THR A 55 -4.82 -6.36 -14.95
N LYS A 56 -4.90 -6.29 -13.61
CA LYS A 56 -4.81 -7.47 -12.73
C LYS A 56 -6.13 -8.20 -12.50
N VAL A 57 -7.23 -7.47 -12.37
CA VAL A 57 -8.54 -8.00 -11.94
C VAL A 57 -9.56 -7.93 -13.08
N GLY A 58 -9.41 -6.97 -14.00
CA GLY A 58 -10.37 -6.73 -15.06
C GLY A 58 -11.40 -5.66 -14.72
N LYS A 59 -12.46 -5.63 -15.52
CA LYS A 59 -13.47 -4.57 -15.52
C LYS A 59 -14.35 -4.58 -14.26
N PRO A 60 -14.61 -3.42 -13.62
CA PRO A 60 -15.57 -3.32 -12.54
C PRO A 60 -17.01 -3.40 -13.06
N GLN A 61 -17.90 -4.02 -12.28
CA GLN A 61 -19.35 -4.02 -12.54
C GLN A 61 -19.98 -2.61 -12.43
N ASP A 62 -19.58 -1.82 -11.44
CA ASP A 62 -19.99 -0.42 -11.25
C ASP A 62 -18.76 0.49 -11.28
N GLN A 63 -18.57 1.17 -12.41
CA GLN A 63 -17.44 2.06 -12.64
C GLN A 63 -17.44 3.28 -11.70
N ASN A 64 -18.60 3.81 -11.33
CA ASN A 64 -18.67 5.01 -10.48
C ASN A 64 -18.26 4.68 -9.05
N ALA A 65 -18.77 3.58 -8.49
CA ALA A 65 -18.36 3.11 -7.18
C ALA A 65 -16.87 2.73 -7.13
N PHE A 66 -16.37 2.09 -8.19
CA PHE A 66 -14.95 1.76 -8.34
C PHE A 66 -14.06 3.01 -8.41
N ASN A 67 -14.45 4.02 -9.20
CA ASN A 67 -13.73 5.30 -9.28
C ASN A 67 -13.73 6.02 -7.92
N ALA A 68 -14.87 6.04 -7.23
CA ALA A 68 -14.99 6.62 -5.89
C ALA A 68 -14.08 5.92 -4.87
N ALA A 69 -14.02 4.58 -4.90
CA ALA A 69 -13.15 3.78 -4.05
C ALA A 69 -11.66 4.02 -4.34
N THR A 70 -11.30 4.16 -5.61
CA THR A 70 -9.92 4.46 -6.02
C THR A 70 -9.47 5.81 -5.46
N LEU A 71 -10.29 6.85 -5.58
CA LEU A 71 -9.98 8.14 -4.96
C LEU A 71 -9.92 8.05 -3.43
N TYR A 72 -10.79 7.27 -2.79
CA TYR A 72 -10.73 7.04 -1.35
C TYR A 72 -9.37 6.46 -0.94
N VAL A 73 -8.90 5.42 -1.63
CA VAL A 73 -7.61 4.77 -1.34
C VAL A 73 -6.46 5.76 -1.49
N VAL A 74 -6.43 6.54 -2.57
CA VAL A 74 -5.38 7.56 -2.81
C VAL A 74 -5.45 8.70 -1.79
N ASN A 75 -6.64 9.07 -1.33
CA ASN A 75 -6.80 10.08 -0.28
C ASN A 75 -6.41 9.56 1.12
N ARG A 76 -6.11 8.28 1.23
CA ARG A 76 -5.74 7.56 2.46
C ARG A 76 -4.30 7.03 2.40
N LEU A 77 -3.39 7.71 1.72
CA LEU A 77 -1.95 7.42 1.83
C LEU A 77 -1.42 7.85 3.22
N PRO A 78 -0.35 7.25 3.77
CA PRO A 78 0.19 7.65 5.08
C PRO A 78 0.49 9.15 5.17
N ALA A 79 0.99 9.76 4.09
CA ALA A 79 1.29 11.19 4.01
C ALA A 79 0.05 12.11 4.11
N SER A 80 -1.16 11.54 4.02
CA SER A 80 -2.44 12.25 4.16
C SER A 80 -2.96 12.26 5.60
N GLU A 81 -2.24 11.70 6.57
CA GLU A 81 -2.56 11.86 8.00
C GLU A 81 -2.54 13.35 8.41
N PRO A 82 -3.50 13.86 9.22
CA PRO A 82 -4.62 13.19 9.89
C PRO A 82 -5.96 13.27 9.13
N ASN A 83 -6.06 12.67 7.93
CA ASN A 83 -7.35 12.56 7.25
C ASN A 83 -8.27 11.54 7.95
N HIS A 84 -9.41 11.99 8.48
CA HIS A 84 -10.39 11.14 9.17
C HIS A 84 -11.76 11.07 8.47
N GLU A 85 -11.87 11.47 7.20
CA GLU A 85 -13.14 11.39 6.45
C GLU A 85 -13.62 9.94 6.29
N SER A 86 -14.74 9.60 6.91
CA SER A 86 -15.28 8.24 6.90
C SER A 86 -15.71 7.81 5.49
N LYS A 87 -15.78 6.49 5.25
CA LYS A 87 -16.34 5.95 4.00
C LYS A 87 -17.79 6.41 3.76
N LYS A 88 -18.55 6.68 4.83
CA LYS A 88 -19.92 7.20 4.73
C LYS A 88 -19.92 8.59 4.13
N GLU A 89 -19.20 9.52 4.74
CA GLU A 89 -19.06 10.92 4.25
C GLU A 89 -18.50 10.94 2.82
N TRP A 90 -17.51 10.09 2.53
CA TRP A 90 -16.95 9.94 1.20
C TRP A 90 -17.98 9.46 0.16
N SER A 91 -18.77 8.45 0.52
CA SER A 91 -19.79 7.88 -0.37
C SER A 91 -20.91 8.88 -0.68
N GLU A 92 -21.32 9.66 0.32
CA GLU A 92 -22.32 10.72 0.19
C GLU A 92 -21.81 11.83 -0.74
N ARG A 93 -20.57 12.29 -0.53
CA ARG A 93 -19.94 13.34 -1.36
C ARG A 93 -19.81 12.94 -2.82
N LEU A 94 -19.57 11.66 -3.10
CA LEU A 94 -19.37 11.13 -4.45
C LEU A 94 -20.63 10.50 -5.05
N SER A 95 -21.78 10.60 -4.36
CA SER A 95 -23.08 10.07 -4.80
C SER A 95 -23.03 8.58 -5.18
N VAL A 96 -22.35 7.77 -4.37
CA VAL A 96 -22.29 6.30 -4.51
C VAL A 96 -22.80 5.63 -3.25
N THR A 97 -23.27 4.39 -3.34
CA THR A 97 -23.69 3.67 -2.13
C THR A 97 -22.46 3.33 -1.28
N LYS A 98 -22.60 3.45 0.04
CA LYS A 98 -21.53 3.09 0.99
C LYS A 98 -21.09 1.64 0.82
N THR A 99 -22.02 0.73 0.61
CA THR A 99 -21.74 -0.72 0.44
C THR A 99 -20.90 -1.00 -0.80
N SER A 100 -21.24 -0.39 -1.95
CA SER A 100 -20.43 -0.55 -3.17
C SER A 100 -19.04 0.07 -3.00
N LEU A 101 -18.94 1.23 -2.34
CA LEU A 101 -17.66 1.86 -2.01
C LEU A 101 -16.80 0.92 -1.14
N GLU A 102 -17.37 0.39 -0.05
CA GLU A 102 -16.67 -0.53 0.85
C GLU A 102 -16.18 -1.78 0.14
N TRP A 103 -17.03 -2.37 -0.70
CA TRP A 103 -16.68 -3.56 -1.48
C TRP A 103 -15.50 -3.26 -2.41
N TYR A 104 -15.53 -2.17 -3.17
CA TYR A 104 -14.43 -1.82 -4.07
C TYR A 104 -13.16 -1.41 -3.34
N VAL A 105 -13.26 -0.73 -2.19
CA VAL A 105 -12.06 -0.43 -1.38
C VAL A 105 -11.39 -1.72 -0.94
N SER A 106 -12.14 -2.69 -0.40
CA SER A 106 -11.58 -3.99 -0.02
C SER A 106 -11.01 -4.72 -1.24
N SER A 107 -11.76 -4.78 -2.35
CA SER A 107 -11.30 -5.43 -3.58
C SER A 107 -9.99 -4.84 -4.10
N ILE A 108 -9.84 -3.52 -4.12
CA ILE A 108 -8.61 -2.83 -4.54
C ILE A 108 -7.46 -3.20 -3.60
N VAL A 109 -7.67 -3.07 -2.28
CA VAL A 109 -6.65 -3.30 -1.25
C VAL A 109 -6.16 -4.75 -1.29
N ASP A 110 -7.08 -5.71 -1.36
CA ASP A 110 -6.78 -7.13 -1.30
C ASP A 110 -6.13 -7.62 -2.60
N ASN A 111 -6.72 -7.30 -3.77
CA ASN A 111 -6.19 -7.76 -5.05
C ASN A 111 -4.85 -7.13 -5.39
N LEU A 112 -4.59 -5.88 -4.99
CA LEU A 112 -3.30 -5.22 -5.21
C LEU A 112 -2.32 -5.38 -4.04
N GLY A 113 -2.73 -6.08 -2.97
CA GLY A 113 -1.88 -6.50 -1.87
C GLY A 113 -1.39 -5.37 -0.95
N PHE A 114 -2.12 -4.26 -0.85
CA PHE A 114 -1.73 -3.09 -0.08
C PHE A 114 -1.39 -3.44 1.38
N LEU A 115 -0.31 -2.86 1.90
CA LEU A 115 -0.06 -2.81 3.33
C LEU A 115 -1.01 -1.78 3.95
N THR A 116 -1.92 -2.23 4.82
CA THR A 116 -2.83 -1.33 5.55
C THR A 116 -2.24 -0.98 6.91
N LEU A 117 -2.05 0.32 7.15
CA LEU A 117 -1.67 0.91 8.43
C LEU A 117 -2.88 1.55 9.11
N ARG A 118 -2.94 1.49 10.43
CA ARG A 118 -4.02 2.10 11.21
C ARG A 118 -3.50 3.12 12.19
N ASP A 119 -4.17 4.26 12.24
CA ASP A 119 -3.86 5.31 13.23
C ASP A 119 -4.45 4.97 14.62
N ARG A 120 -4.31 5.90 15.56
CA ARG A 120 -4.84 5.77 16.93
C ARG A 120 -6.37 5.72 16.99
N LYS A 121 -7.06 6.22 15.98
CA LYS A 121 -8.53 6.23 15.85
C LYS A 121 -9.02 5.06 14.98
N ASN A 122 -8.14 4.11 14.65
CA ASN A 122 -8.42 2.93 13.84
C ASN A 122 -8.80 3.23 12.37
N PHE A 123 -8.51 4.43 11.86
CA PHE A 123 -8.70 4.75 10.45
C PHE A 123 -7.61 4.08 9.60
N PRO A 124 -7.97 3.48 8.45
CA PRO A 124 -7.02 2.82 7.57
C PRO A 124 -6.30 3.80 6.65
N TYR A 125 -5.02 3.53 6.44
CA TYR A 125 -4.13 4.17 5.48
C TYR A 125 -3.41 3.10 4.67
N TYR A 126 -3.23 3.33 3.37
CA TYR A 126 -2.85 2.29 2.42
C TYR A 126 -1.48 2.58 1.82
N VAL A 127 -0.57 1.60 1.92
CA VAL A 127 0.75 1.63 1.30
C VAL A 127 0.78 0.60 0.18
N GLU A 128 0.91 1.09 -1.05
CA GLU A 128 0.95 0.25 -2.26
C GLU A 128 2.26 -0.56 -2.30
N ARG A 129 2.19 -1.86 -2.65
CA ARG A 129 3.36 -2.77 -2.61
C ARG A 129 4.49 -2.40 -3.55
N ASP A 130 4.20 -1.76 -4.67
CA ASP A 130 5.21 -1.30 -5.62
C ASP A 130 5.50 0.21 -5.48
N SER A 131 5.04 0.84 -4.39
CA SER A 131 5.42 2.21 -4.08
C SER A 131 6.84 2.32 -3.55
N VAL A 132 7.44 3.48 -3.75
CA VAL A 132 8.73 3.84 -3.15
C VAL A 132 8.69 3.70 -1.62
N VAL A 133 7.58 4.08 -0.99
CA VAL A 133 7.40 3.94 0.47
C VAL A 133 7.53 2.48 0.89
N PHE A 134 6.83 1.56 0.22
CA PHE A 134 6.92 0.13 0.54
C PHE A 134 8.31 -0.44 0.26
N ALA A 135 8.94 -0.03 -0.86
CA ALA A 135 10.28 -0.48 -1.21
C ALA A 135 11.32 -0.09 -0.14
N VAL A 136 11.27 1.15 0.35
CA VAL A 136 12.18 1.59 1.42
C VAL A 136 11.88 0.88 2.73
N VAL A 137 10.61 0.74 3.12
CA VAL A 137 10.22 -0.04 4.32
C VAL A 137 10.78 -1.46 4.24
N SER A 138 10.58 -2.13 3.12
CA SER A 138 11.05 -3.51 2.91
C SER A 138 12.57 -3.62 2.93
N ALA A 139 13.28 -2.67 2.32
CA ALA A 139 14.73 -2.67 2.29
C ALA A 139 15.35 -2.48 3.69
N VAL A 140 14.80 -1.55 4.48
CA VAL A 140 15.24 -1.34 5.87
C VAL A 140 14.95 -2.59 6.71
N VAL A 141 13.71 -3.10 6.68
CA VAL A 141 13.34 -4.30 7.43
C VAL A 141 14.28 -5.46 7.08
N LYS A 142 14.47 -5.72 5.78
CA LYS A 142 15.34 -6.80 5.29
C LYS A 142 16.77 -6.68 5.81
N GLY A 143 17.38 -5.50 5.73
CA GLY A 143 18.76 -5.29 6.18
C GLY A 143 18.95 -5.61 7.67
N TYR A 144 18.02 -5.16 8.51
CA TYR A 144 18.04 -5.46 9.95
C TYR A 144 17.75 -6.93 10.26
N VAL A 145 16.84 -7.58 9.52
CA VAL A 145 16.56 -9.02 9.68
C VAL A 145 17.81 -9.84 9.35
N GLU A 146 18.44 -9.57 8.21
CA GLU A 146 19.64 -10.27 7.76
C GLU A 146 20.79 -10.13 8.76
N GLU A 147 21.05 -8.90 9.22
CA GLU A 147 22.07 -8.63 10.24
C GLU A 147 21.79 -9.43 11.52
N ALA A 148 20.55 -9.42 11.98
CA ALA A 148 20.18 -10.07 13.22
C ALA A 148 20.24 -11.61 13.14
N ILE A 149 19.93 -12.20 11.98
CA ILE A 149 20.12 -13.64 11.71
C ILE A 149 21.62 -13.99 11.79
N VAL A 150 22.48 -13.20 11.13
CA VAL A 150 23.93 -13.43 11.13
C VAL A 150 24.52 -13.30 12.53
N GLN A 151 24.16 -12.25 13.28
CA GLN A 151 24.60 -12.06 14.67
C GLN A 151 24.21 -13.24 15.57
N ARG A 152 23.01 -13.79 15.36
CA ARG A 152 22.53 -14.97 16.08
C ARG A 152 23.34 -16.22 15.75
N TRP A 153 23.60 -16.50 14.48
CA TRP A 153 24.39 -17.66 14.06
C TRP A 153 25.84 -17.59 14.53
N ALA A 154 26.40 -16.38 14.59
CA ALA A 154 27.75 -16.15 15.08
C ALA A 154 27.83 -16.06 16.62
N GLU A 155 26.71 -16.22 17.34
CA GLU A 155 26.60 -16.11 18.80
C GLU A 155 27.17 -14.79 19.37
N VAL A 156 27.17 -13.72 18.56
CA VAL A 156 27.79 -12.43 18.91
C VAL A 156 26.96 -11.68 19.95
N LYS A 157 25.63 -11.78 19.87
CA LYS A 157 24.71 -11.08 20.77
C LYS A 157 23.42 -11.88 20.99
N PRO A 158 22.85 -11.88 22.21
CA PRO A 158 21.49 -12.37 22.42
C PRO A 158 20.50 -11.59 21.56
N PHE A 159 19.64 -12.34 20.87
CA PHE A 159 18.67 -11.81 19.92
C PHE A 159 17.40 -11.33 20.64
N ASP A 160 17.07 -10.04 20.54
CA ASP A 160 15.81 -9.46 21.02
C ASP A 160 15.02 -8.87 19.83
N VAL A 161 13.88 -9.49 19.51
CA VAL A 161 12.97 -9.04 18.44
C VAL A 161 12.54 -7.59 18.65
N ARG A 162 12.26 -7.20 19.89
CA ARG A 162 11.72 -5.87 20.19
C ARG A 162 12.74 -4.77 19.95
N GLU A 163 13.99 -5.01 20.33
CA GLU A 163 15.09 -4.08 20.07
C GLU A 163 15.26 -3.83 18.57
N ILE A 164 15.21 -4.89 17.76
CA ILE A 164 15.34 -4.80 16.29
C ILE A 164 14.15 -4.04 15.69
N VAL A 165 12.93 -4.36 16.14
CA VAL A 165 11.72 -3.66 15.68
C VAL A 165 11.81 -2.17 16.00
N ASP A 166 12.22 -1.79 17.21
CA ASP A 166 12.37 -0.39 17.59
C ASP A 166 13.43 0.34 16.76
N GLN A 167 14.57 -0.30 16.48
CA GLN A 167 15.60 0.26 15.60
C GLN A 167 15.09 0.49 14.17
N ILE A 168 14.37 -0.49 13.60
CA ILE A 168 13.74 -0.36 12.28
C ILE A 168 12.74 0.81 12.28
N LEU A 169 11.88 0.90 13.30
CA LEU A 169 10.88 1.96 13.40
C LEU A 169 11.54 3.34 13.54
N ASP A 170 12.63 3.45 14.30
CA ASP A 170 13.38 4.70 14.45
C ASP A 170 13.98 5.15 13.11
N VAL A 171 14.55 4.24 12.33
CA VAL A 171 15.04 4.55 10.98
C VAL A 171 13.90 5.02 10.07
N LEU A 172 12.77 4.29 10.04
CA LEU A 172 11.66 4.61 9.13
C LEU A 172 10.92 5.91 9.49
N ILE A 173 10.72 6.17 10.79
CA ILE A 173 9.88 7.27 11.29
C ILE A 173 10.71 8.52 11.60
N ILE A 174 11.86 8.37 12.26
CA ILE A 174 12.67 9.50 12.74
C ILE A 174 13.76 9.84 11.70
N GLY A 175 14.49 8.82 11.24
CA GLY A 175 15.60 9.00 10.30
C GLY A 175 15.13 9.42 8.91
N LEU A 176 14.34 8.56 8.27
CA LEU A 176 13.91 8.71 6.87
C LEU A 176 12.58 9.47 6.72
N LYS A 177 11.77 9.53 7.79
CA LYS A 177 10.48 10.26 7.83
C LYS A 177 9.50 9.87 6.71
N ILE A 178 9.51 8.60 6.31
CA ILE A 178 8.66 8.08 5.23
C ILE A 178 7.28 7.66 5.72
N ILE A 179 7.19 7.32 7.01
CA ILE A 179 5.96 6.91 7.68
C ILE A 179 5.73 7.84 8.89
N PRO A 180 4.55 8.46 9.02
CA PRO A 180 4.21 9.25 10.21
C PRO A 180 4.25 8.46 11.52
N ALA A 181 4.66 9.12 12.59
CA ALA A 181 4.85 8.50 13.90
C ALA A 181 3.57 7.89 14.51
N VAL A 182 2.39 8.35 14.08
CA VAL A 182 1.11 7.78 14.54
C VAL A 182 0.99 6.29 14.21
N PHE A 183 1.67 5.82 13.16
CA PHE A 183 1.63 4.43 12.71
C PHE A 183 2.65 3.53 13.41
N ARG A 184 3.49 4.05 14.32
CA ARG A 184 4.57 3.29 14.97
C ARG A 184 4.08 1.96 15.55
N ARG A 185 2.96 1.99 16.27
CA ARG A 185 2.40 0.80 16.91
C ARG A 185 1.97 -0.25 15.88
N ASP A 186 1.15 0.15 14.91
CA ASP A 186 0.57 -0.80 13.95
C ASP A 186 1.63 -1.35 12.98
N LEU A 187 2.56 -0.51 12.53
CA LEU A 187 3.70 -0.95 11.73
C LEU A 187 4.63 -1.87 12.54
N GLY A 188 4.91 -1.53 13.81
CA GLY A 188 5.74 -2.34 14.70
C GLY A 188 5.19 -3.75 14.89
N THR A 189 3.88 -3.90 15.14
CA THR A 189 3.24 -5.21 15.27
C THR A 189 3.35 -6.05 13.99
N LYS A 190 3.27 -5.42 12.81
CA LYS A 190 3.41 -6.14 11.52
C LYS A 190 4.85 -6.59 11.28
N ILE A 191 5.82 -5.70 11.52
CA ILE A 191 7.24 -6.03 11.39
C ILE A 191 7.64 -7.12 12.38
N GLU A 192 7.15 -7.06 13.62
CA GLU A 192 7.39 -8.08 14.64
C GLU A 192 6.87 -9.46 14.20
N ALA A 193 5.64 -9.52 13.65
CA ALA A 193 5.07 -10.77 13.15
C ALA A 193 5.86 -11.35 11.96
N ASP A 194 6.28 -10.50 11.02
CA ASP A 194 7.12 -10.91 9.88
C ASP A 194 8.48 -11.43 10.34
N LEU A 195 9.15 -10.71 11.27
CA LEU A 195 10.43 -11.11 11.87
C LEU A 195 10.33 -12.47 12.56
N GLN A 196 9.29 -12.69 13.38
CA GLN A 196 9.10 -13.97 14.06
C GLN A 196 8.95 -15.12 13.07
N THR A 197 8.26 -14.89 11.95
CA THR A 197 8.08 -15.87 10.87
C THR A 197 9.40 -16.20 10.18
N GLU A 198 10.17 -15.19 9.79
CA GLU A 198 11.48 -15.37 9.15
C GLU A 198 12.47 -16.11 10.05
N LEU A 199 12.50 -15.79 11.34
CA LEU A 199 13.37 -16.48 12.31
C LEU A 199 12.96 -17.93 12.55
N ALA A 200 11.66 -18.23 12.52
CA ALA A 200 11.17 -19.60 12.61
C ALA A 200 11.61 -20.41 11.39
N ASN A 201 11.54 -19.82 10.20
CA ASN A 201 11.99 -20.46 8.95
C ASN A 201 13.51 -20.69 8.94
N ALA A 202 14.29 -19.71 9.41
CA ALA A 202 15.75 -19.80 9.48
C ALA A 202 16.25 -20.89 10.46
N ARG A 203 15.43 -21.30 11.45
CA ARG A 203 15.74 -22.43 12.35
C ARG A 203 15.60 -23.80 11.69
N ILE A 204 14.72 -23.94 10.71
CA ILE A 204 14.43 -25.23 10.03
C ILE A 204 15.50 -25.54 8.96
N ALA A 205 16.23 -24.52 8.50
CA ALA A 205 17.31 -24.66 7.52
C ALA A 205 18.66 -25.15 8.11
N LEU A 206 18.70 -25.43 9.42
CA LEU A 206 19.86 -25.96 10.17
C LEU A 206 19.54 -27.38 10.67
#